data_AF-A0AB35Y331-F1
#
_entry.id   AF-A0AB35Y331-F1
#
_cell.length_a   1.000
_cell.length_b   1.000
_cell.length_c   1.000
_cell.angle_alpha   90.00
_cell.angle_beta   90.00
_cell.angle_gamma   90.00
#
_symmetry.space_group_name_H-M   'P 1'
#
loop_
_entity.id
_entity.type
_entity.pdbx_description
1 polymer ?
#
loop_
_entity_poly.entity_id
_entity_poly.type
_entity_poly.pdbx_seq_one_letter_code
_entity_poly.pdbx_strand_id
1 'polypeptide(L)'
;MAAALMAGTAVPAFAEVYDIGAGSITIEANGDGTAKVTQNENVTDKDDDVTVTGSNAGTSNAVDVINNTDDDLKVTLSDVTITDTKGDAAVSVSGTGDTTIELDGSNTLESSGWHAGLERNEEKDSAGNVVSGKLTIQDEDKNGSLDATGGYGGAGIGGANLNNSGAIEITGGTITATGTLDGAGIGGGGSGGDGTVIISGGNITAQGGSSDNPNAICGAGIGGGGGYGNATVTITGDAVIEEATGGGGCAGIGNGYYNSKTDITISGNAEVKNAQGGAQGAGIGGGGFGGTGTVTITDNAKVDNATGGEGAAGIGSGVFGNVTVNISGNATVNAEGGANGAGIGGGYASAGDVTIEGGTTVSAAGGVGGGAGIGGGADLEGNEDARNRVTIRSNGDGSPDVSAVGGAPEPGQDGEDASKGGAAIGSGALVDPDEDAAEADADITIEGKVTISAVAGKDGVAIGANGEEQAFDGLLPGSSIDRRNTDGKDISLPGDKTAGETPAVESVNSGRLDALTGLTVTDAAGKAVAYTLTWQDGTVTVKADAAFASLQMTYDALCRLRSHGMQTMLFCTQERTASVSAVELLGVCTQGTTVVWNNDGASSALRVNGADHSTLLK
;
A
#
# COMPACT_ATOMS: atom_id res chain seq x y z
N MET A 1 37.86 8.52 -63.53
CA MET A 1 37.85 7.50 -62.46
C MET A 1 36.86 7.97 -61.42
N ALA A 2 35.67 7.39 -61.38
CA ALA A 2 34.70 7.62 -60.31
C ALA A 2 34.94 6.50 -59.29
N ALA A 3 35.38 6.86 -58.08
CA ALA A 3 35.54 5.93 -56.98
C ALA A 3 34.16 5.66 -56.39
N ALA A 4 33.73 4.40 -56.45
CA ALA A 4 32.53 3.93 -55.79
C ALA A 4 32.77 3.92 -54.27
N LEU A 5 31.98 4.71 -53.55
CA LEU A 5 31.86 4.67 -52.10
C LEU A 5 31.04 3.43 -51.75
N MET A 6 31.70 2.36 -51.30
CA MET A 6 31.02 1.22 -50.68
C MET A 6 30.60 1.65 -49.27
N ALA A 7 29.33 2.04 -49.12
CA ALA A 7 28.69 2.11 -47.83
C ALA A 7 28.50 0.67 -47.34
N GLY A 8 29.35 0.23 -46.41
CA GLY A 8 29.12 -0.98 -45.65
C GLY A 8 27.90 -0.75 -44.75
N THR A 9 26.78 -1.37 -45.09
CA THR A 9 25.66 -1.52 -44.15
C THR A 9 26.16 -2.40 -43.01
N ALA A 10 26.27 -1.85 -41.80
CA ALA A 10 26.47 -2.65 -40.61
C ALA A 10 25.31 -3.66 -40.53
N VAL A 11 25.64 -4.94 -40.69
CA VAL A 11 24.74 -6.03 -40.35
C VAL A 11 24.65 -6.00 -38.82
N PRO A 12 23.47 -6.03 -38.20
CA PRO A 12 23.38 -6.25 -36.77
C PRO A 12 24.22 -7.48 -36.44
N ALA A 13 25.18 -7.36 -35.53
CA ALA A 13 25.80 -8.54 -34.97
C ALA A 13 24.64 -9.34 -34.35
N PHE A 14 24.49 -10.61 -34.71
CA PHE A 14 23.49 -11.44 -34.06
C PHE A 14 23.86 -11.52 -32.57
N ALA A 15 22.92 -11.21 -31.69
CA ALA A 15 23.00 -11.44 -30.25
C ALA A 15 23.65 -12.81 -29.99
N GLU A 16 24.76 -12.84 -29.25
CA GLU A 16 25.36 -14.11 -28.86
C GLU A 16 24.55 -14.70 -27.69
N VAL A 17 24.29 -16.01 -27.76
CA VAL A 17 23.58 -16.75 -26.72
C VAL A 17 24.61 -17.55 -25.93
N TYR A 18 24.68 -17.30 -24.62
CA TYR A 18 25.67 -17.89 -23.73
C TYR A 18 25.03 -18.99 -22.89
N ASP A 19 25.44 -20.24 -23.09
CA ASP A 19 24.92 -21.41 -22.35
C ASP A 19 25.60 -21.51 -20.97
N ILE A 20 24.85 -21.30 -19.89
CA ILE A 20 25.34 -21.39 -18.51
C ILE A 20 25.84 -22.79 -18.15
N GLY A 21 25.44 -23.83 -18.88
CA GLY A 21 25.98 -25.18 -18.74
C GLY A 21 27.44 -25.31 -19.19
N ALA A 22 27.91 -24.41 -20.06
CA ALA A 22 29.27 -24.45 -20.58
C ALA A 22 30.32 -23.91 -19.58
N GLY A 23 29.93 -22.99 -18.70
CA GLY A 23 30.83 -22.38 -17.71
C GLY A 23 30.23 -21.10 -17.13
N SER A 24 30.81 -20.58 -16.04
CA SER A 24 30.41 -19.29 -15.46
C SER A 24 30.60 -18.14 -16.44
N ILE A 25 29.73 -17.13 -16.32
CA ILE A 25 29.63 -16.00 -17.25
C ILE A 25 29.85 -14.71 -16.47
N THR A 26 30.69 -13.82 -16.97
CA THR A 26 30.81 -12.44 -16.47
C THR A 26 30.38 -11.47 -17.56
N ILE A 27 29.48 -10.54 -17.23
CA ILE A 27 28.90 -9.54 -18.14
C ILE A 27 29.24 -8.16 -17.59
N GLU A 28 30.04 -7.39 -18.31
CA GLU A 28 30.50 -6.05 -17.91
C GLU A 28 29.96 -4.98 -18.89
N ALA A 29 29.24 -3.96 -18.41
CA ALA A 29 28.75 -2.88 -19.26
C ALA A 29 29.90 -2.03 -19.85
N ASN A 30 29.81 -1.68 -21.13
CA ASN A 30 30.79 -0.85 -21.83
C ASN A 30 30.49 0.66 -21.81
N GLY A 31 29.27 1.07 -21.43
CA GLY A 31 28.85 2.49 -21.43
C GLY A 31 28.60 3.05 -22.83
N ASP A 32 28.21 2.17 -23.75
CA ASP A 32 27.73 2.54 -25.09
C ASP A 32 26.52 1.67 -25.52
N GLY A 33 25.76 1.19 -24.54
CA GLY A 33 24.62 0.28 -24.72
C GLY A 33 25.00 -1.17 -25.06
N THR A 34 26.27 -1.56 -24.86
CA THR A 34 26.74 -2.94 -25.06
C THR A 34 27.47 -3.46 -23.84
N ALA A 35 27.71 -4.77 -23.81
CA ALA A 35 28.48 -5.44 -22.78
C ALA A 35 29.67 -6.19 -23.35
N LYS A 36 30.70 -6.34 -22.50
CA LYS A 36 31.76 -7.32 -22.65
C LYS A 36 31.35 -8.59 -21.89
N VAL A 37 31.28 -9.71 -22.58
CA VAL A 37 30.92 -11.00 -22.00
C VAL A 37 32.13 -11.92 -21.98
N THR A 38 32.40 -12.55 -20.83
CA THR A 38 33.49 -13.51 -20.65
C THR A 38 32.94 -14.87 -20.21
N GLN A 39 33.27 -15.93 -20.94
CA GLN A 39 32.94 -17.32 -20.59
C GLN A 39 34.07 -18.28 -20.99
N ASN A 40 34.60 -19.07 -20.05
CA ASN A 40 35.69 -20.03 -20.30
C ASN A 40 36.90 -19.45 -21.05
N GLU A 41 37.38 -18.28 -20.62
CA GLU A 41 38.47 -17.51 -21.26
C GLU A 41 38.12 -16.92 -22.65
N ASN A 42 36.95 -17.23 -23.23
CA ASN A 42 36.46 -16.54 -24.43
C ASN A 42 35.86 -15.21 -24.02
N VAL A 43 36.14 -14.17 -24.81
CA VAL A 43 35.69 -12.81 -24.57
C VAL A 43 34.99 -12.30 -25.83
N THR A 44 33.76 -11.83 -25.66
CA THR A 44 33.01 -11.06 -26.64
C THR A 44 33.00 -9.62 -26.16
N ASP A 45 33.79 -8.74 -26.80
CA ASP A 45 34.05 -7.38 -26.30
C ASP A 45 32.85 -6.43 -26.46
N LYS A 46 31.87 -6.78 -27.30
CA LYS A 46 30.75 -5.91 -27.65
C LYS A 46 29.52 -6.72 -28.04
N ASP A 47 28.58 -6.80 -27.13
CA ASP A 47 27.28 -7.45 -27.31
C ASP A 47 26.15 -6.49 -26.89
N ASP A 48 25.22 -6.20 -27.78
CA ASP A 48 24.09 -5.30 -27.56
C ASP A 48 22.84 -6.00 -27.01
N ASP A 49 22.85 -7.34 -26.91
CA ASP A 49 21.68 -8.13 -26.49
C ASP A 49 22.13 -9.43 -25.81
N VAL A 50 22.61 -9.31 -24.57
CA VAL A 50 23.18 -10.46 -23.84
C VAL A 50 22.08 -11.41 -23.38
N THR A 51 22.05 -12.61 -23.97
CA THR A 51 21.14 -13.68 -23.54
C THR A 51 21.92 -14.83 -22.89
N VAL A 52 21.63 -15.10 -21.62
CA VAL A 52 22.09 -16.30 -20.91
C VAL A 52 21.01 -17.36 -21.01
N THR A 53 21.38 -18.53 -21.53
CA THR A 53 20.47 -19.67 -21.65
C THR A 53 20.92 -20.85 -20.80
N GLY A 54 19.99 -21.73 -20.44
CA GLY A 54 20.30 -23.03 -19.87
C GLY A 54 19.53 -24.16 -20.56
N SER A 55 19.84 -25.38 -20.14
CA SER A 55 19.15 -26.59 -20.62
C SER A 55 18.09 -27.10 -19.65
N ASN A 56 17.70 -26.28 -18.66
CA ASN A 56 16.94 -26.69 -17.47
C ASN A 56 17.55 -27.87 -16.68
N ALA A 57 18.84 -28.16 -16.92
CA ALA A 57 19.64 -29.07 -16.12
C ALA A 57 20.49 -28.26 -15.14
N GLY A 58 20.41 -28.58 -13.85
CA GLY A 58 21.12 -27.85 -12.80
C GLY A 58 22.64 -27.79 -13.02
N THR A 59 23.21 -26.59 -12.84
CA THR A 59 24.66 -26.35 -12.88
C THR A 59 25.19 -25.72 -11.60
N SER A 60 26.51 -25.79 -11.41
CA SER A 60 27.28 -25.10 -10.36
C SER A 60 27.92 -23.79 -10.83
N ASN A 61 27.67 -23.40 -12.08
CA ASN A 61 28.21 -22.17 -12.65
C ASN A 61 27.40 -20.96 -12.16
N ALA A 62 27.98 -19.76 -12.29
CA ALA A 62 27.38 -18.51 -11.83
C ALA A 62 27.39 -17.45 -12.95
N VAL A 63 26.51 -16.46 -12.82
CA VAL A 63 26.48 -15.27 -13.67
C VAL A 63 26.81 -14.06 -12.82
N ASP A 64 27.83 -13.29 -13.23
CA ASP A 64 28.19 -12.03 -12.58
C ASP A 64 27.97 -10.87 -13.54
N VAL A 65 27.10 -9.94 -13.16
CA VAL A 65 26.72 -8.76 -13.95
C VAL A 65 27.25 -7.51 -13.27
N ILE A 66 28.05 -6.73 -14.01
CA ILE A 66 28.75 -5.56 -13.49
C ILE A 66 28.40 -4.36 -14.38
N ASN A 67 27.65 -3.40 -13.85
CA ASN A 67 27.38 -2.15 -14.52
C ASN A 67 27.98 -0.96 -13.75
N ASN A 68 29.13 -0.46 -14.19
CA ASN A 68 29.78 0.74 -13.63
C ASN A 68 29.66 1.94 -14.58
N THR A 69 28.58 1.99 -15.36
CA THR A 69 28.36 3.00 -16.40
C THR A 69 27.05 3.73 -16.16
N ASP A 70 26.87 4.86 -16.82
CA ASP A 70 25.63 5.65 -16.72
C ASP A 70 24.48 5.07 -17.57
N ASP A 71 24.78 4.14 -18.47
CA ASP A 71 23.78 3.49 -19.34
C ASP A 71 23.21 2.24 -18.67
N ASP A 72 21.91 2.01 -18.84
CA ASP A 72 21.24 0.80 -18.37
C ASP A 72 21.77 -0.44 -19.12
N LEU A 73 22.02 -1.52 -18.39
CA LEU A 73 22.38 -2.82 -18.97
C LEU A 73 21.19 -3.77 -18.92
N LYS A 74 20.80 -4.36 -20.05
CA LYS A 74 19.76 -5.41 -20.12
C LYS A 74 20.41 -6.78 -20.33
N VAL A 75 20.00 -7.78 -19.54
CA VAL A 75 20.42 -9.18 -19.67
C VAL A 75 19.17 -10.05 -19.66
N THR A 76 19.07 -10.99 -20.62
CA THR A 76 17.97 -11.96 -20.68
C THR A 76 18.39 -13.28 -20.06
N LEU A 77 17.58 -13.83 -19.16
CA LEU A 77 17.72 -15.20 -18.65
C LEU A 77 16.65 -16.08 -19.28
N SER A 78 17.05 -17.15 -19.97
CA SER A 78 16.16 -18.07 -20.67
C SER A 78 16.44 -19.53 -20.30
N ASP A 79 15.52 -20.17 -19.57
CA ASP A 79 15.65 -21.58 -19.13
C ASP A 79 16.93 -21.87 -18.31
N VAL A 80 17.33 -20.92 -17.47
CA VAL A 80 18.52 -20.99 -16.62
C VAL A 80 18.24 -21.78 -15.34
N THR A 81 19.07 -22.76 -14.99
CA THR A 81 18.95 -23.52 -13.72
C THR A 81 20.30 -23.62 -13.02
N ILE A 82 20.50 -22.86 -11.96
CA ILE A 82 21.72 -22.84 -11.13
C ILE A 82 21.35 -23.31 -9.72
N THR A 83 22.04 -24.33 -9.19
CA THR A 83 21.62 -25.02 -7.95
C THR A 83 22.74 -25.40 -6.96
N ASP A 84 24.02 -25.29 -7.35
CA ASP A 84 25.16 -25.64 -6.47
C ASP A 84 26.32 -24.68 -6.70
N THR A 85 26.17 -23.42 -6.29
CA THR A 85 27.15 -22.36 -6.59
C THR A 85 28.45 -22.43 -5.77
N LYS A 86 28.65 -23.47 -4.96
CA LYS A 86 29.91 -23.73 -4.20
C LYS A 86 30.43 -22.56 -3.36
N GLY A 87 29.52 -21.74 -2.84
CA GLY A 87 29.78 -20.60 -1.98
C GLY A 87 29.52 -19.24 -2.63
N ASP A 88 29.17 -19.18 -3.92
CA ASP A 88 28.91 -17.93 -4.66
C ASP A 88 27.39 -17.65 -4.81
N ALA A 89 27.04 -16.47 -5.32
CA ALA A 89 25.68 -16.18 -5.79
C ALA A 89 25.40 -16.91 -7.12
N ALA A 90 24.16 -17.32 -7.37
CA ALA A 90 23.75 -17.89 -8.65
C ALA A 90 23.79 -16.83 -9.74
N VAL A 91 23.20 -15.66 -9.45
CA VAL A 91 23.36 -14.44 -10.25
C VAL A 91 23.68 -13.27 -9.30
N SER A 92 24.78 -12.56 -9.56
CA SER A 92 25.12 -11.31 -8.86
C SER A 92 25.00 -10.11 -9.79
N VAL A 93 24.46 -9.02 -9.27
CA VAL A 93 24.37 -7.72 -9.95
C VAL A 93 25.06 -6.66 -9.08
N SER A 94 26.06 -5.98 -9.65
CA SER A 94 26.89 -5.00 -8.95
C SER A 94 27.22 -3.76 -9.80
N GLY A 95 27.70 -2.72 -9.13
CA GLY A 95 28.12 -1.47 -9.76
C GLY A 95 27.10 -0.34 -9.65
N THR A 96 27.45 0.82 -10.20
CA THR A 96 26.70 2.06 -10.03
C THR A 96 25.56 2.28 -11.03
N GLY A 97 25.56 1.57 -12.15
CA GLY A 97 24.56 1.68 -13.21
C GLY A 97 23.37 0.75 -13.00
N ASP A 98 22.22 1.13 -13.54
CA ASP A 98 21.00 0.34 -13.46
C ASP A 98 21.11 -0.91 -14.35
N THR A 99 20.57 -2.03 -13.87
CA THR A 99 20.60 -3.31 -14.58
C THR A 99 19.21 -3.91 -14.63
N THR A 100 18.82 -4.38 -15.80
CA THR A 100 17.55 -5.04 -16.06
C THR A 100 17.79 -6.51 -16.37
N ILE A 101 17.09 -7.39 -15.65
CA ILE A 101 16.99 -8.81 -15.94
C ILE A 101 15.63 -9.06 -16.62
N GLU A 102 15.66 -9.44 -17.88
CA GLU A 102 14.50 -9.95 -18.63
C GLU A 102 14.36 -11.46 -18.36
N LEU A 103 13.16 -11.88 -17.98
CA LEU A 103 12.84 -13.28 -17.75
C LEU A 103 12.20 -13.87 -19.00
N ASP A 104 12.77 -14.95 -19.51
CA ASP A 104 12.20 -15.82 -20.53
C ASP A 104 12.22 -17.27 -20.04
N GLY A 105 11.20 -18.05 -20.41
CA GLY A 105 11.09 -19.44 -19.99
C GLY A 105 11.10 -19.64 -18.46
N SER A 106 11.69 -20.75 -18.00
CA SER A 106 11.70 -21.15 -16.60
C SER A 106 13.08 -20.99 -15.97
N ASN A 107 13.25 -20.01 -15.09
CA ASN A 107 14.54 -19.76 -14.45
C ASN A 107 14.54 -20.17 -12.97
N THR A 108 15.60 -20.83 -12.52
CA THR A 108 15.81 -21.26 -11.13
C THR A 108 17.21 -20.88 -10.67
N LEU A 109 17.29 -20.08 -9.62
CA LEU A 109 18.52 -19.52 -9.06
C LEU A 109 18.62 -19.87 -7.57
N GLU A 110 19.32 -20.96 -7.24
CA GLU A 110 19.62 -21.33 -5.85
C GLU A 110 21.08 -21.02 -5.53
N SER A 111 21.27 -20.08 -4.62
CA SER A 111 22.59 -19.69 -4.14
C SER A 111 23.03 -20.53 -2.94
N SER A 112 24.34 -20.53 -2.70
CA SER A 112 24.95 -21.14 -1.53
C SER A 112 25.83 -20.11 -0.82
N GLY A 113 26.51 -20.51 0.25
CA GLY A 113 27.25 -19.55 1.05
C GLY A 113 26.29 -18.55 1.70
N TRP A 114 26.62 -17.27 1.65
CA TRP A 114 25.90 -16.19 2.36
C TRP A 114 25.15 -15.28 1.39
N HIS A 115 24.89 -15.76 0.18
CA HIS A 115 24.43 -14.98 -0.96
C HIS A 115 22.93 -15.06 -1.17
N ALA A 116 22.35 -14.03 -1.78
CA ALA A 116 20.97 -14.12 -2.25
C ALA A 116 20.86 -14.97 -3.53
N GLY A 117 19.67 -15.51 -3.83
CA GLY A 117 19.42 -16.28 -5.06
C GLY A 117 19.71 -15.45 -6.32
N LEU A 118 19.05 -14.29 -6.41
CA LEU A 118 19.42 -13.19 -7.27
C LEU A 118 19.94 -12.03 -6.41
N GLU A 119 21.24 -11.79 -6.45
CA GLU A 119 21.89 -10.89 -5.50
C GLU A 119 22.03 -9.47 -6.02
N ARG A 120 21.59 -8.52 -5.18
CA ARG A 120 21.87 -7.10 -5.29
C ARG A 120 22.10 -6.49 -3.91
N ASN A 121 23.36 -6.17 -3.62
CA ASN A 121 23.75 -5.49 -2.38
C ASN A 121 23.77 -3.97 -2.56
N GLU A 122 23.46 -3.23 -1.50
CA GLU A 122 23.71 -1.79 -1.43
C GLU A 122 25.22 -1.50 -1.40
N GLU A 123 25.66 -0.55 -2.24
CA GLU A 123 27.04 -0.09 -2.27
C GLU A 123 27.11 1.38 -1.86
N LYS A 124 28.10 1.74 -1.04
CA LYS A 124 28.29 3.12 -0.55
C LYS A 124 29.63 3.71 -0.94
N ASP A 125 29.64 5.00 -1.25
CA ASP A 125 30.86 5.77 -1.43
C ASP A 125 31.58 6.04 -0.09
N SER A 126 32.75 6.70 -0.15
CA SER A 126 33.51 7.07 1.05
C SER A 126 32.83 8.12 1.94
N ALA A 127 31.77 8.78 1.45
CA ALA A 127 30.95 9.72 2.22
C ALA A 127 29.71 9.04 2.85
N GLY A 128 29.48 7.76 2.54
CA GLY A 128 28.35 6.97 3.04
C GLY A 128 27.09 7.10 2.20
N ASN A 129 27.15 7.71 1.02
CA ASN A 129 26.01 7.80 0.10
C ASN A 129 25.85 6.49 -0.65
N VAL A 130 24.60 6.05 -0.83
CA VAL A 130 24.29 4.90 -1.69
C VAL A 130 24.63 5.25 -3.15
N VAL A 131 25.43 4.41 -3.78
CA VAL A 131 25.88 4.56 -5.18
C VAL A 131 25.56 3.36 -6.04
N SER A 132 25.11 2.25 -5.46
CA SER A 132 24.61 1.09 -6.19
C SER A 132 23.44 1.48 -7.10
N GLY A 133 23.51 1.10 -8.38
CA GLY A 133 22.38 1.18 -9.31
C GLY A 133 21.23 0.23 -8.97
N LYS A 134 20.08 0.48 -9.55
CA LYS A 134 18.85 -0.31 -9.35
C LYS A 134 18.91 -1.63 -10.12
N LEU A 135 18.39 -2.69 -9.51
CA LEU A 135 18.09 -3.96 -10.19
C LEU A 135 16.61 -3.98 -10.57
N THR A 136 16.33 -4.03 -11.87
CA THR A 136 14.98 -4.22 -12.42
C THR A 136 14.81 -5.67 -12.87
N ILE A 137 13.71 -6.31 -12.50
CA ILE A 137 13.29 -7.63 -12.99
C ILE A 137 12.01 -7.44 -13.79
N GLN A 138 12.00 -7.92 -15.02
CA GLN A 138 10.88 -7.73 -15.94
C GLN A 138 10.60 -8.97 -16.79
N ASP A 139 9.42 -8.99 -17.38
CA ASP A 139 8.94 -10.01 -18.31
C ASP A 139 7.96 -9.31 -19.27
N GLU A 140 8.51 -8.74 -20.34
CA GLU A 140 7.74 -7.97 -21.32
C GLU A 140 6.78 -8.87 -22.11
N ASP A 141 7.21 -10.12 -22.37
CA ASP A 141 6.50 -11.10 -23.19
C ASP A 141 5.51 -11.98 -22.40
N LYS A 142 5.51 -11.85 -21.06
CA LYS A 142 4.62 -12.55 -20.12
C LYS A 142 4.76 -14.07 -20.17
N ASN A 143 5.97 -14.54 -20.42
CA ASN A 143 6.31 -15.94 -20.56
C ASN A 143 7.44 -16.38 -19.61
N GLY A 144 8.00 -15.43 -18.85
CA GLY A 144 9.10 -15.63 -17.93
C GLY A 144 8.68 -15.99 -16.51
N SER A 145 9.44 -16.88 -15.88
CA SER A 145 9.34 -17.17 -14.46
C SER A 145 10.72 -17.23 -13.80
N LEU A 146 10.74 -16.92 -12.51
CA LEU A 146 11.93 -16.97 -11.67
C LEU A 146 11.60 -17.62 -10.33
N ASP A 147 12.30 -18.70 -10.00
CA ASP A 147 12.39 -19.28 -8.66
C ASP A 147 13.77 -18.96 -8.08
N ALA A 148 13.83 -18.08 -7.08
CA ALA A 148 15.07 -17.60 -6.49
C ALA A 148 15.15 -17.95 -5.01
N THR A 149 16.18 -18.72 -4.63
CA THR A 149 16.40 -19.17 -3.24
C THR A 149 17.77 -18.73 -2.74
N GLY A 150 17.78 -18.06 -1.59
CA GLY A 150 19.01 -17.60 -0.94
C GLY A 150 19.85 -18.72 -0.33
N GLY A 151 21.15 -18.49 -0.21
CA GLY A 151 22.03 -19.23 0.71
C GLY A 151 21.82 -18.78 2.17
N TYR A 152 22.68 -19.22 3.09
CA TYR A 152 22.59 -18.96 4.53
C TYR A 152 22.43 -17.46 4.84
N GLY A 153 21.23 -17.05 5.28
CA GLY A 153 20.89 -15.66 5.58
C GLY A 153 20.81 -14.76 4.34
N GLY A 154 20.92 -15.28 3.13
CA GLY A 154 20.68 -14.53 1.90
C GLY A 154 19.19 -14.42 1.60
N ALA A 155 18.79 -13.30 0.98
CA ALA A 155 17.43 -13.15 0.47
C ALA A 155 17.17 -14.10 -0.72
N GLY A 156 15.90 -14.36 -1.05
CA GLY A 156 15.58 -14.98 -2.34
C GLY A 156 16.04 -14.08 -3.49
N ILE A 157 15.58 -12.82 -3.44
CA ILE A 157 16.01 -11.74 -4.33
C ILE A 157 16.44 -10.54 -3.47
N GLY A 158 17.68 -10.08 -3.62
CA GLY A 158 18.18 -8.89 -2.96
C GLY A 158 19.48 -9.08 -2.21
N GLY A 159 19.52 -8.71 -0.93
CA GLY A 159 20.77 -8.65 -0.15
C GLY A 159 21.34 -10.02 0.23
N ALA A 160 22.66 -10.15 0.15
CA ALA A 160 23.42 -11.17 0.86
C ALA A 160 23.26 -11.00 2.38
N ASN A 161 23.56 -12.05 3.16
CA ASN A 161 23.57 -11.95 4.61
C ASN A 161 24.43 -10.77 5.11
N LEU A 162 23.95 -10.04 6.12
CA LEU A 162 24.53 -8.79 6.66
C LEU A 162 24.50 -7.58 5.72
N ASN A 163 23.87 -7.68 4.55
CA ASN A 163 23.81 -6.60 3.57
C ASN A 163 22.38 -6.10 3.37
N ASN A 164 22.27 -4.78 3.23
CA ASN A 164 21.06 -4.15 2.70
C ASN A 164 20.86 -4.57 1.26
N SER A 165 19.60 -4.67 0.84
CA SER A 165 19.30 -4.73 -0.58
C SER A 165 19.73 -3.41 -1.22
N GLY A 166 20.26 -3.48 -2.45
CA GLY A 166 20.15 -2.32 -3.33
C GLY A 166 18.67 -2.00 -3.63
N ALA A 167 18.42 -0.99 -4.45
CA ALA A 167 17.07 -0.74 -4.95
C ALA A 167 16.65 -1.90 -5.88
N ILE A 168 15.52 -2.55 -5.57
CA ILE A 168 14.94 -3.63 -6.37
C ILE A 168 13.61 -3.15 -6.95
N GLU A 169 13.43 -3.33 -8.25
CA GLU A 169 12.18 -3.08 -8.95
C GLU A 169 11.72 -4.33 -9.70
N ILE A 170 10.45 -4.69 -9.56
CA ILE A 170 9.81 -5.80 -10.28
C ILE A 170 8.66 -5.24 -11.09
N THR A 171 8.69 -5.43 -12.40
CA THR A 171 7.65 -4.93 -13.33
C THR A 171 6.86 -6.05 -14.01
N GLY A 172 7.32 -7.30 -13.93
CA GLY A 172 6.68 -8.44 -14.56
C GLY A 172 7.24 -9.79 -14.10
N GLY A 173 6.64 -10.87 -14.62
CA GLY A 173 7.08 -12.24 -14.41
C GLY A 173 6.25 -12.99 -13.37
N THR A 174 6.35 -14.32 -13.40
CA THR A 174 5.91 -15.17 -12.27
C THR A 174 7.11 -15.44 -11.37
N ILE A 175 7.13 -14.84 -10.18
CA ILE A 175 8.29 -14.84 -9.29
C ILE A 175 7.96 -15.58 -7.99
N THR A 176 8.79 -16.56 -7.66
CA THR A 176 8.87 -17.17 -6.34
C THR A 176 10.23 -16.83 -5.73
N ALA A 177 10.23 -16.21 -4.56
CA ALA A 177 11.45 -15.79 -3.89
C ALA A 177 11.46 -16.29 -2.44
N THR A 178 12.47 -17.08 -2.10
CA THR A 178 12.59 -17.73 -0.79
C THR A 178 13.88 -17.32 -0.11
N GLY A 179 13.75 -16.56 0.97
CA GLY A 179 14.87 -16.29 1.87
C GLY A 179 15.17 -17.51 2.72
N THR A 180 16.42 -17.68 3.16
CA THR A 180 16.77 -18.76 4.10
C THR A 180 17.32 -18.23 5.40
N LEU A 181 17.07 -18.97 6.48
CA LEU A 181 17.36 -18.60 7.86
C LEU A 181 16.67 -17.28 8.29
N ASP A 182 17.27 -16.13 8.03
CA ASP A 182 16.73 -14.79 8.27
C ASP A 182 16.72 -13.86 7.05
N GLY A 183 17.14 -14.33 5.88
CA GLY A 183 16.98 -13.53 4.65
C GLY A 183 15.51 -13.28 4.35
N ALA A 184 15.19 -12.10 3.81
CA ALA A 184 13.85 -11.84 3.29
C ALA A 184 13.54 -12.70 2.05
N GLY A 185 12.27 -12.92 1.71
CA GLY A 185 11.92 -13.47 0.40
C GLY A 185 12.43 -12.54 -0.70
N ILE A 186 11.98 -11.28 -0.67
CA ILE A 186 12.45 -10.19 -1.52
C ILE A 186 12.87 -9.01 -0.63
N GLY A 187 14.11 -8.56 -0.75
CA GLY A 187 14.63 -7.40 -0.04
C GLY A 187 15.94 -7.68 0.69
N GLY A 188 16.00 -7.32 1.97
CA GLY A 188 17.23 -7.32 2.75
C GLY A 188 17.74 -8.72 3.09
N GLY A 189 19.07 -8.85 3.20
CA GLY A 189 19.68 -10.05 3.75
C GLY A 189 19.46 -10.18 5.26
N GLY A 190 19.76 -11.36 5.77
CA GLY A 190 19.71 -11.71 7.19
C GLY A 190 20.61 -10.84 8.05
N SER A 191 20.48 -11.01 9.36
CA SER A 191 21.21 -10.24 10.37
C SER A 191 21.01 -8.71 10.32
N GLY A 192 19.86 -8.26 9.81
CA GLY A 192 19.43 -6.86 9.87
C GLY A 192 19.59 -6.07 8.57
N GLY A 193 19.64 -6.74 7.40
CA GLY A 193 19.69 -6.05 6.11
C GLY A 193 18.38 -5.30 5.84
N ASP A 194 18.50 -4.02 5.47
CA ASP A 194 17.37 -3.21 5.03
C ASP A 194 16.88 -3.64 3.64
N GLY A 195 15.57 -3.59 3.41
CA GLY A 195 14.95 -3.88 2.12
C GLY A 195 14.32 -2.64 1.49
N THR A 196 14.69 -2.33 0.24
CA THR A 196 14.04 -1.30 -0.60
C THR A 196 13.48 -1.97 -1.87
N VAL A 197 12.16 -2.12 -1.92
CA VAL A 197 11.47 -2.94 -2.93
C VAL A 197 10.33 -2.17 -3.58
N ILE A 198 10.29 -2.17 -4.91
CA ILE A 198 9.21 -1.62 -5.73
C ILE A 198 8.64 -2.75 -6.60
N ILE A 199 7.32 -2.93 -6.59
CA ILE A 199 6.62 -3.92 -7.40
C ILE A 199 5.49 -3.21 -8.13
N SER A 200 5.55 -3.16 -9.46
CA SER A 200 4.55 -2.51 -10.32
C SER A 200 3.80 -3.48 -11.24
N GLY A 201 4.24 -4.73 -11.32
CA GLY A 201 3.62 -5.81 -12.07
C GLY A 201 4.16 -7.19 -11.68
N GLY A 202 3.63 -8.24 -12.31
CA GLY A 202 4.00 -9.64 -12.05
C GLY A 202 3.12 -10.35 -11.01
N ASN A 203 3.31 -11.66 -10.90
CA ASN A 203 2.66 -12.55 -9.92
C ASN A 203 3.72 -13.02 -8.93
N ILE A 204 3.64 -12.56 -7.68
CA ILE A 204 4.73 -12.66 -6.72
C ILE A 204 4.36 -13.57 -5.55
N THR A 205 5.22 -14.54 -5.26
CA THR A 205 5.21 -15.34 -4.04
C THR A 205 6.52 -15.11 -3.31
N ALA A 206 6.47 -14.58 -2.10
CA ALA A 206 7.66 -14.25 -1.33
C ALA A 206 7.60 -14.85 0.08
N GLN A 207 8.61 -15.65 0.43
CA GLN A 207 8.68 -16.36 1.70
C GLN A 207 9.96 -15.96 2.44
N GLY A 208 9.78 -15.34 3.60
CA GLY A 208 10.87 -15.00 4.48
C GLY A 208 11.51 -16.23 5.11
N GLY A 209 12.82 -16.19 5.30
CA GLY A 209 13.54 -17.24 6.00
C GLY A 209 13.04 -17.40 7.43
N SER A 210 13.05 -18.64 7.92
CA SER A 210 12.79 -18.93 9.33
C SER A 210 13.76 -19.98 9.86
N SER A 211 13.96 -19.99 11.17
CA SER A 211 14.66 -21.05 11.90
C SER A 211 13.67 -21.93 12.67
N ASP A 212 14.12 -23.10 13.13
CA ASP A 212 13.31 -23.98 14.00
C ASP A 212 12.83 -23.29 15.30
N ASN A 213 13.47 -22.18 15.68
CA ASN A 213 13.01 -21.33 16.77
C ASN A 213 12.13 -20.20 16.20
N PRO A 214 10.81 -20.22 16.43
CA PRO A 214 9.88 -19.24 15.87
C PRO A 214 10.17 -17.80 16.33
N ASN A 215 10.94 -17.60 17.41
CA ASN A 215 11.13 -16.28 18.03
C ASN A 215 12.57 -15.73 17.93
N ALA A 216 13.49 -16.38 17.20
CA ALA A 216 14.92 -16.02 17.27
C ALA A 216 15.51 -15.43 15.99
N ILE A 217 15.12 -15.94 14.82
CA ILE A 217 15.76 -15.61 13.53
C ILE A 217 14.68 -15.70 12.44
N CYS A 218 14.49 -14.61 11.70
CA CYS A 218 13.52 -14.54 10.60
C CYS A 218 13.84 -13.47 9.58
N GLY A 219 13.25 -13.60 8.39
CA GLY A 219 13.12 -12.52 7.40
C GLY A 219 11.66 -12.24 7.07
N ALA A 220 11.39 -11.04 6.58
CA ALA A 220 10.07 -10.71 6.03
C ALA A 220 9.82 -11.47 4.71
N GLY A 221 8.55 -11.63 4.33
CA GLY A 221 8.23 -12.08 2.97
C GLY A 221 8.76 -11.07 1.95
N ILE A 222 8.33 -9.81 2.07
CA ILE A 222 8.81 -8.68 1.27
C ILE A 222 9.27 -7.56 2.21
N GLY A 223 10.53 -7.18 2.14
CA GLY A 223 11.11 -6.06 2.89
C GLY A 223 12.39 -6.41 3.65
N GLY A 224 12.41 -6.21 4.97
CA GLY A 224 13.62 -6.31 5.79
C GLY A 224 14.01 -7.75 6.16
N GLY A 225 15.31 -8.01 6.25
CA GLY A 225 15.86 -9.29 6.72
C GLY A 225 16.37 -9.22 8.16
N GLY A 226 16.27 -10.34 8.89
CA GLY A 226 16.77 -10.45 10.26
C GLY A 226 16.06 -9.61 11.31
N GLY A 227 16.74 -9.47 12.45
CA GLY A 227 16.19 -8.81 13.62
C GLY A 227 16.04 -7.30 13.52
N TYR A 228 16.78 -6.62 12.63
CA TYR A 228 16.83 -5.14 12.62
C TYR A 228 16.63 -4.52 11.24
N GLY A 229 16.28 -5.34 10.24
CA GLY A 229 16.16 -4.89 8.86
C GLY A 229 14.96 -3.97 8.69
N ASN A 230 15.20 -2.73 8.27
CA ASN A 230 14.14 -1.80 7.92
C ASN A 230 13.54 -2.15 6.56
N ALA A 231 12.36 -1.62 6.26
CA ALA A 231 11.70 -1.84 4.99
C ALA A 231 11.13 -0.56 4.40
N THR A 232 11.37 -0.37 3.11
CA THR A 232 10.61 0.56 2.26
C THR A 232 10.04 -0.25 1.11
N VAL A 233 8.73 -0.39 1.07
CA VAL A 233 8.02 -1.24 0.10
C VAL A 233 6.97 -0.43 -0.62
N THR A 234 7.02 -0.43 -1.95
CA THR A 234 5.99 0.17 -2.81
C THR A 234 5.41 -0.91 -3.71
N ILE A 235 4.10 -1.12 -3.62
CA ILE A 235 3.34 -2.03 -4.47
C ILE A 235 2.32 -1.20 -5.23
N THR A 236 2.41 -1.16 -6.55
CA THR A 236 1.62 -0.25 -7.38
C THR A 236 1.27 -0.88 -8.73
N GLY A 237 0.69 -0.09 -9.63
CA GLY A 237 0.33 -0.56 -10.98
C GLY A 237 -0.69 -1.69 -10.90
N ASP A 238 -0.41 -2.78 -11.60
CA ASP A 238 -1.25 -3.98 -11.65
C ASP A 238 -0.52 -5.19 -11.01
N ALA A 239 0.38 -4.94 -10.06
CA ALA A 239 1.10 -5.98 -9.33
C ALA A 239 0.15 -6.93 -8.59
N VAL A 240 0.45 -8.23 -8.60
CA VAL A 240 -0.28 -9.24 -7.84
C VAL A 240 0.67 -9.94 -6.89
N ILE A 241 0.50 -9.70 -5.59
CA ILE A 241 1.15 -10.50 -4.53
C ILE A 241 0.22 -11.68 -4.25
N GLU A 242 0.59 -12.85 -4.76
CA GLU A 242 -0.13 -14.10 -4.49
C GLU A 242 0.01 -14.48 -3.00
N GLU A 243 1.23 -14.37 -2.48
CA GLU A 243 1.56 -14.71 -1.10
C GLU A 243 2.80 -13.93 -0.65
N ALA A 244 2.73 -13.31 0.52
CA ALA A 244 3.89 -12.77 1.23
C ALA A 244 3.88 -13.26 2.68
N THR A 245 4.72 -14.25 3.00
CA THR A 245 4.77 -14.86 4.32
C THR A 245 6.05 -14.47 5.06
N GLY A 246 5.91 -13.92 6.26
CA GLY A 246 7.03 -13.66 7.16
C GLY A 246 7.48 -14.94 7.86
N GLY A 247 8.78 -15.15 7.98
CA GLY A 247 9.32 -16.21 8.84
C GLY A 247 9.32 -15.78 10.30
N GLY A 248 9.41 -16.74 11.24
CA GLY A 248 9.61 -16.47 12.67
C GLY A 248 8.68 -15.37 13.20
N GLY A 249 9.19 -14.21 13.63
CA GLY A 249 8.36 -13.05 14.03
C GLY A 249 8.44 -11.83 13.12
N CYS A 250 8.82 -12.00 11.86
CA CYS A 250 8.92 -10.94 10.88
C CYS A 250 7.59 -10.73 10.14
N ALA A 251 7.42 -9.56 9.52
CA ALA A 251 6.18 -9.24 8.80
C ALA A 251 6.03 -10.05 7.50
N GLY A 252 4.79 -10.23 7.03
CA GLY A 252 4.55 -10.71 5.67
C GLY A 252 5.09 -9.72 4.65
N ILE A 253 4.60 -8.48 4.73
CA ILE A 253 5.13 -7.33 3.99
C ILE A 253 5.54 -6.27 5.01
N GLY A 254 6.84 -5.98 5.08
CA GLY A 254 7.38 -4.98 5.98
C GLY A 254 8.76 -5.33 6.53
N ASN A 255 9.01 -4.94 7.77
CA ASN A 255 10.34 -4.99 8.36
C ASN A 255 10.63 -6.26 9.18
N GLY A 256 11.86 -6.33 9.66
CA GLY A 256 12.36 -7.38 10.55
C GLY A 256 11.80 -7.31 11.98
N TYR A 257 12.30 -8.18 12.84
CA TYR A 257 11.63 -8.53 14.09
C TYR A 257 11.72 -7.50 15.24
N TYR A 258 12.83 -6.79 15.41
CA TYR A 258 13.11 -5.93 16.57
C TYR A 258 13.36 -4.48 16.18
N ASN A 259 12.62 -3.55 16.78
CA ASN A 259 12.84 -2.09 16.74
C ASN A 259 13.13 -1.53 15.32
N SER A 260 12.57 -2.19 14.31
CA SER A 260 12.80 -1.86 12.90
C SER A 260 11.76 -0.84 12.45
N LYS A 261 12.01 -0.20 11.30
CA LYS A 261 11.11 0.77 10.69
C LYS A 261 10.56 0.28 9.37
N THR A 262 9.30 0.57 9.11
CA THR A 262 8.66 0.27 7.84
C THR A 262 8.02 1.51 7.23
N ASP A 263 8.09 1.62 5.91
CA ASP A 263 7.31 2.55 5.11
C ASP A 263 6.73 1.77 3.93
N ILE A 264 5.43 1.50 3.97
CA ILE A 264 4.74 0.67 2.99
C ILE A 264 3.69 1.51 2.28
N THR A 265 3.72 1.48 0.95
CA THR A 265 2.69 2.07 0.09
C THR A 265 2.12 1.01 -0.84
N ILE A 266 0.79 0.86 -0.84
CA ILE A 266 0.04 0.01 -1.77
C ILE A 266 -0.95 0.93 -2.52
N SER A 267 -0.82 1.02 -3.85
CA SER A 267 -1.55 2.01 -4.66
C SER A 267 -1.88 1.49 -6.07
N GLY A 268 -2.45 2.34 -6.92
CA GLY A 268 -2.88 1.92 -8.27
C GLY A 268 -4.01 0.90 -8.22
N ASN A 269 -3.87 -0.21 -8.94
CA ASN A 269 -4.77 -1.37 -8.91
C ASN A 269 -4.07 -2.61 -8.35
N ALA A 270 -3.00 -2.44 -7.57
CA ALA A 270 -2.26 -3.56 -7.01
C ALA A 270 -3.17 -4.45 -6.15
N GLU A 271 -2.96 -5.77 -6.23
CA GLU A 271 -3.69 -6.79 -5.49
C GLU A 271 -2.74 -7.55 -4.58
N VAL A 272 -2.97 -7.48 -3.27
CA VAL A 272 -2.34 -8.37 -2.28
C VAL A 272 -3.37 -9.41 -1.89
N LYS A 273 -3.19 -10.63 -2.39
CA LYS A 273 -4.12 -11.73 -2.12
C LYS A 273 -3.94 -12.29 -0.72
N ASN A 274 -2.69 -12.50 -0.32
CA ASN A 274 -2.35 -12.93 1.02
C ASN A 274 -1.06 -12.31 1.52
N ALA A 275 -1.11 -11.71 2.70
CA ALA A 275 0.06 -11.28 3.45
C ALA A 275 -0.05 -11.81 4.89
N GLN A 276 0.83 -12.73 5.26
CA GLN A 276 0.78 -13.43 6.52
C GLN A 276 2.04 -13.12 7.33
N GLY A 277 1.85 -12.56 8.52
CA GLY A 277 2.95 -12.37 9.46
C GLY A 277 3.39 -13.68 10.09
N GLY A 278 4.68 -13.74 10.47
CA GLY A 278 5.18 -14.80 11.35
C GLY A 278 4.62 -14.64 12.77
N ALA A 279 4.93 -15.55 13.70
CA ALA A 279 4.67 -15.43 15.14
C ALA A 279 5.07 -14.05 15.68
N GLN A 280 4.09 -13.17 15.95
CA GLN A 280 4.25 -11.76 16.37
C GLN A 280 4.52 -10.73 15.27
N GLY A 281 4.71 -11.14 14.01
CA GLY A 281 4.78 -10.23 12.87
C GLY A 281 3.39 -9.86 12.35
N ALA A 282 3.22 -8.62 11.88
CA ALA A 282 2.00 -8.22 11.18
C ALA A 282 1.92 -8.87 9.78
N GLY A 283 0.71 -9.01 9.24
CA GLY A 283 0.52 -9.36 7.83
C GLY A 283 1.17 -8.30 6.94
N ILE A 284 0.78 -7.04 7.15
CA ILE A 284 1.37 -5.86 6.49
C ILE A 284 1.73 -4.82 7.57
N GLY A 285 3.01 -4.47 7.68
CA GLY A 285 3.47 -3.45 8.61
C GLY A 285 4.71 -3.85 9.41
N GLY A 286 4.61 -3.81 10.73
CA GLY A 286 5.70 -4.09 11.64
C GLY A 286 5.89 -5.58 11.91
N GLY A 287 7.14 -6.05 11.85
CA GLY A 287 7.58 -7.27 12.52
C GLY A 287 7.54 -7.10 14.05
N GLY A 288 7.74 -8.21 14.75
CA GLY A 288 7.48 -8.41 16.18
C GLY A 288 7.67 -7.23 17.12
N PHE A 289 8.74 -7.26 17.91
CA PHE A 289 8.90 -6.39 19.07
C PHE A 289 9.33 -4.96 18.71
N GLY A 290 8.43 -4.00 18.92
CA GLY A 290 8.76 -2.58 18.82
C GLY A 290 8.90 -2.07 17.39
N GLY A 291 8.35 -2.80 16.40
CA GLY A 291 8.30 -2.34 15.02
C GLY A 291 7.52 -1.03 14.89
N THR A 292 8.06 -0.06 14.16
CA THR A 292 7.40 1.24 13.93
C THR A 292 7.28 1.54 12.44
N GLY A 293 6.41 2.46 12.06
CA GLY A 293 6.34 2.88 10.66
C GLY A 293 5.00 3.39 10.20
N THR A 294 4.83 3.36 8.89
CA THR A 294 3.61 3.77 8.20
C THR A 294 3.20 2.71 7.19
N VAL A 295 1.90 2.43 7.11
CA VAL A 295 1.27 1.69 6.01
C VAL A 295 0.26 2.61 5.35
N THR A 296 0.38 2.79 4.04
CA THR A 296 -0.54 3.58 3.21
C THR A 296 -1.15 2.69 2.14
N ILE A 297 -2.48 2.62 2.08
CA ILE A 297 -3.24 1.88 1.07
C ILE A 297 -4.21 2.87 0.40
N THR A 298 -4.06 3.11 -0.89
CA THR A 298 -4.78 4.18 -1.61
C THR A 298 -5.22 3.75 -3.00
N ASP A 299 -5.85 4.67 -3.73
CA ASP A 299 -6.34 4.51 -5.10
C ASP A 299 -7.35 3.37 -5.19
N ASN A 300 -7.15 2.37 -6.04
CA ASN A 300 -8.03 1.19 -6.14
C ASN A 300 -7.32 -0.08 -5.65
N ALA A 301 -6.30 0.06 -4.81
CA ALA A 301 -5.56 -1.08 -4.27
C ALA A 301 -6.49 -2.05 -3.53
N LYS A 302 -6.19 -3.34 -3.64
CA LYS A 302 -6.97 -4.42 -3.05
C LYS A 302 -6.08 -5.27 -2.15
N VAL A 303 -6.45 -5.40 -0.88
CA VAL A 303 -5.84 -6.33 0.07
C VAL A 303 -6.93 -7.33 0.46
N ASP A 304 -6.86 -8.55 -0.07
CA ASP A 304 -7.87 -9.57 0.15
C ASP A 304 -7.73 -10.27 1.50
N ASN A 305 -6.50 -10.47 1.93
CA ASN A 305 -6.20 -11.02 3.25
C ASN A 305 -4.86 -10.49 3.76
N ALA A 306 -4.89 -9.83 4.91
CA ALA A 306 -3.72 -9.52 5.70
C ALA A 306 -3.91 -10.09 7.11
N THR A 307 -3.12 -11.09 7.47
CA THR A 307 -3.28 -11.84 8.72
C THR A 307 -2.05 -11.68 9.60
N GLY A 308 -2.27 -11.23 10.84
CA GLY A 308 -1.22 -11.13 11.85
C GLY A 308 -0.87 -12.50 12.44
N GLY A 309 0.37 -12.67 12.88
CA GLY A 309 0.71 -13.77 13.78
C GLY A 309 0.27 -13.49 15.22
N GLU A 310 0.53 -14.45 16.12
CA GLU A 310 0.20 -14.31 17.55
C GLU A 310 0.75 -13.00 18.13
N GLY A 311 -0.11 -12.14 18.66
CA GLY A 311 0.20 -10.84 19.23
C GLY A 311 0.28 -9.70 18.21
N ALA A 312 0.01 -9.92 16.93
CA ALA A 312 0.22 -8.93 15.88
C ALA A 312 -1.04 -8.57 15.12
N ALA A 313 -1.06 -7.35 14.58
CA ALA A 313 -2.16 -6.89 13.75
C ALA A 313 -2.17 -7.55 12.37
N GLY A 314 -3.34 -7.64 11.75
CA GLY A 314 -3.45 -7.97 10.32
C GLY A 314 -2.71 -6.93 9.48
N ILE A 315 -3.07 -5.66 9.68
CA ILE A 315 -2.37 -4.49 9.13
C ILE A 315 -2.02 -3.54 10.27
N GLY A 316 -0.74 -3.23 10.43
CA GLY A 316 -0.27 -2.32 11.48
C GLY A 316 0.96 -2.85 12.19
N SER A 317 0.98 -2.86 13.53
CA SER A 317 2.18 -3.24 14.28
C SER A 317 2.20 -4.70 14.72
N GLY A 318 3.41 -5.21 14.95
CA GLY A 318 3.65 -6.34 15.83
C GLY A 318 3.51 -5.96 17.31
N VAL A 319 4.02 -6.83 18.18
CA VAL A 319 3.98 -6.69 19.64
C VAL A 319 4.77 -5.46 20.13
N PHE A 320 4.19 -4.66 21.03
CA PHE A 320 4.77 -3.39 21.53
C PHE A 320 5.19 -2.38 20.44
N GLY A 321 4.66 -2.51 19.22
CA GLY A 321 5.00 -1.65 18.10
C GLY A 321 4.13 -0.40 18.00
N ASN A 322 4.44 0.46 17.02
CA ASN A 322 3.63 1.64 16.72
C ASN A 322 3.68 1.95 15.21
N VAL A 323 2.66 1.50 14.50
CA VAL A 323 2.53 1.70 13.05
C VAL A 323 1.28 2.50 12.77
N THR A 324 1.43 3.60 12.04
CA THR A 324 0.30 4.40 11.54
C THR A 324 -0.25 3.76 10.27
N VAL A 325 -1.57 3.59 10.19
CA VAL A 325 -2.25 3.01 9.04
C VAL A 325 -3.16 4.05 8.39
N ASN A 326 -2.94 4.32 7.09
CA ASN A 326 -3.72 5.23 6.28
C ASN A 326 -4.37 4.49 5.13
N ILE A 327 -5.70 4.51 5.05
CA ILE A 327 -6.49 3.87 3.98
C ILE A 327 -7.34 4.94 3.31
N SER A 328 -7.22 5.13 2.01
CA SER A 328 -7.90 6.20 1.27
C SER A 328 -8.23 5.82 -0.18
N GLY A 329 -8.73 6.78 -0.96
CA GLY A 329 -9.18 6.54 -2.34
C GLY A 329 -10.44 5.67 -2.37
N ASN A 330 -10.38 4.59 -3.14
CA ASN A 330 -11.40 3.53 -3.27
C ASN A 330 -10.83 2.16 -2.90
N ALA A 331 -9.81 2.12 -2.05
CA ALA A 331 -9.15 0.87 -1.67
C ALA A 331 -10.12 -0.13 -1.02
N THR A 332 -9.91 -1.41 -1.27
CA THR A 332 -10.62 -2.52 -0.63
C THR A 332 -9.66 -3.30 0.26
N VAL A 333 -9.96 -3.44 1.55
CA VAL A 333 -9.03 -4.02 2.54
C VAL A 333 -9.76 -4.99 3.44
N ASN A 334 -9.24 -6.22 3.55
CA ASN A 334 -9.62 -7.16 4.60
C ASN A 334 -8.40 -7.50 5.46
N ALA A 335 -8.55 -7.40 6.78
CA ALA A 335 -7.48 -7.69 7.71
C ALA A 335 -7.98 -8.44 8.94
N GLU A 336 -7.19 -9.43 9.39
CA GLU A 336 -7.48 -10.25 10.55
C GLU A 336 -6.29 -10.23 11.51
N GLY A 337 -6.54 -9.87 12.76
CA GLY A 337 -5.54 -9.92 13.81
C GLY A 337 -5.21 -11.37 14.15
N GLY A 338 -3.93 -11.64 14.45
CA GLY A 338 -3.60 -12.85 15.19
C GLY A 338 -4.09 -12.73 16.64
N ALA A 339 -3.98 -13.80 17.44
CA ALA A 339 -4.40 -13.75 18.84
C ALA A 339 -3.86 -12.49 19.54
N ASN A 340 -4.67 -11.78 20.32
CA ASN A 340 -4.37 -10.50 20.98
C ASN A 340 -4.10 -9.29 20.06
N GLY A 341 -3.99 -9.47 18.75
CA GLY A 341 -3.76 -8.40 17.79
C GLY A 341 -5.04 -7.82 17.20
N ALA A 342 -4.98 -6.55 16.79
CA ALA A 342 -6.09 -5.91 16.09
C ALA A 342 -6.22 -6.40 14.64
N GLY A 343 -7.41 -6.27 14.03
CA GLY A 343 -7.52 -6.42 12.58
C GLY A 343 -6.67 -5.38 11.86
N ILE A 344 -6.91 -4.11 12.18
CA ILE A 344 -6.13 -2.96 11.71
C ILE A 344 -5.72 -2.08 12.90
N GLY A 345 -4.42 -1.85 13.07
CA GLY A 345 -3.86 -0.96 14.08
C GLY A 345 -2.77 -1.61 14.92
N GLY A 346 -3.00 -1.76 16.23
CA GLY A 346 -1.99 -2.23 17.18
C GLY A 346 -1.92 -3.75 17.33
N GLY A 347 -0.70 -4.26 17.50
CA GLY A 347 -0.46 -5.57 18.12
C GLY A 347 -0.68 -5.55 19.65
N TYR A 348 -0.35 -6.65 20.31
CA TYR A 348 -0.42 -6.79 21.78
C TYR A 348 0.33 -5.64 22.47
N ALA A 349 -0.30 -5.08 23.50
CA ALA A 349 0.15 -3.93 24.28
C ALA A 349 0.62 -2.76 23.40
N SER A 350 -0.08 -2.54 22.28
CA SER A 350 0.20 -1.48 21.31
C SER A 350 -1.05 -0.72 20.93
N ALA A 351 -0.91 0.60 20.78
CA ALA A 351 -1.98 1.45 20.31
C ALA A 351 -2.14 1.34 18.78
N GLY A 352 -3.36 1.56 18.28
CA GLY A 352 -3.61 1.76 16.86
C GLY A 352 -3.77 3.23 16.51
N ASP A 353 -3.06 3.70 15.49
CA ASP A 353 -3.29 4.99 14.84
C ASP A 353 -3.77 4.74 13.41
N VAL A 354 -5.08 4.85 13.19
CA VAL A 354 -5.75 4.41 11.96
C VAL A 354 -6.60 5.54 11.38
N THR A 355 -6.38 5.82 10.10
CA THR A 355 -7.18 6.77 9.31
C THR A 355 -7.77 6.06 8.10
N ILE A 356 -9.10 6.12 7.95
CA ILE A 356 -9.86 5.56 6.84
C ILE A 356 -10.68 6.68 6.20
N GLU A 357 -10.44 6.95 4.93
CA GLU A 357 -11.10 8.03 4.21
C GLU A 357 -11.59 7.63 2.81
N GLY A 358 -12.41 8.49 2.21
CA GLY A 358 -12.82 8.34 0.81
C GLY A 358 -13.84 7.25 0.57
N GLY A 359 -13.86 6.68 -0.62
CA GLY A 359 -14.77 5.61 -1.05
C GLY A 359 -14.27 4.21 -0.68
N THR A 360 -13.55 4.07 0.43
CA THR A 360 -12.91 2.83 0.85
C THR A 360 -13.92 1.77 1.30
N THR A 361 -13.59 0.50 1.09
CA THR A 361 -14.31 -0.66 1.66
C THR A 361 -13.35 -1.41 2.56
N VAL A 362 -13.65 -1.47 3.87
CA VAL A 362 -12.75 -2.05 4.87
C VAL A 362 -13.47 -3.10 5.69
N SER A 363 -12.88 -4.29 5.80
CA SER A 363 -13.27 -5.35 6.73
C SER A 363 -12.12 -5.62 7.70
N ALA A 364 -12.38 -5.57 9.00
CA ALA A 364 -11.36 -5.79 10.00
C ALA A 364 -11.88 -6.63 11.18
N ALA A 365 -11.17 -7.71 11.51
CA ALA A 365 -11.52 -8.57 12.64
C ALA A 365 -10.36 -8.67 13.62
N GLY A 366 -10.63 -8.39 14.90
CA GLY A 366 -9.66 -8.57 15.97
C GLY A 366 -9.45 -10.06 16.28
N GLY A 367 -8.25 -10.39 16.73
CA GLY A 367 -7.93 -11.75 17.13
C GLY A 367 -8.50 -12.14 18.49
N VAL A 368 -8.59 -13.45 18.74
CA VAL A 368 -8.95 -14.04 20.03
C VAL A 368 -8.03 -13.51 21.14
N GLY A 369 -8.57 -13.28 22.33
CA GLY A 369 -7.89 -12.61 23.44
C GLY A 369 -8.16 -11.10 23.52
N GLY A 370 -9.07 -10.61 22.66
CA GLY A 370 -9.65 -9.29 22.81
C GLY A 370 -8.95 -8.17 22.05
N GLY A 371 -8.28 -8.46 20.93
CA GLY A 371 -7.81 -7.41 20.02
C GLY A 371 -8.99 -6.65 19.39
N ALA A 372 -8.83 -5.36 19.07
CA ALA A 372 -9.89 -4.60 18.41
C ALA A 372 -10.06 -5.02 16.94
N GLY A 373 -11.24 -4.79 16.35
CA GLY A 373 -11.37 -4.84 14.89
C GLY A 373 -10.47 -3.78 14.25
N ILE A 374 -10.69 -2.52 14.63
CA ILE A 374 -9.89 -1.35 14.24
C ILE A 374 -9.48 -0.58 15.49
N GLY A 375 -8.17 -0.41 15.71
CA GLY A 375 -7.63 0.34 16.84
C GLY A 375 -6.55 -0.44 17.58
N GLY A 376 -6.66 -0.55 18.91
CA GLY A 376 -5.61 -1.14 19.74
C GLY A 376 -5.62 -2.67 19.77
N GLY A 377 -4.45 -3.27 20.02
CA GLY A 377 -4.39 -4.67 20.42
C GLY A 377 -4.79 -4.85 21.88
N ALA A 378 -4.84 -6.10 22.32
CA ALA A 378 -5.14 -6.45 23.70
C ALA A 378 -4.03 -5.98 24.66
N ASP A 379 -4.37 -5.87 25.94
CA ASP A 379 -3.47 -5.62 27.06
C ASP A 379 -2.67 -4.30 27.00
N LEU A 380 -3.23 -3.31 26.31
CA LEU A 380 -2.72 -1.94 26.39
C LEU A 380 -3.38 -1.21 27.57
N GLU A 381 -2.64 -1.12 28.68
CA GLU A 381 -3.07 -0.36 29.86
C GLU A 381 -3.11 1.15 29.59
N GLY A 382 -4.13 1.81 30.16
CA GLY A 382 -4.32 3.24 30.08
C GLY A 382 -3.27 4.02 30.87
N ASN A 383 -2.65 5.00 30.19
CA ASN A 383 -1.86 6.07 30.80
C ASN A 383 -1.99 7.34 29.95
N GLU A 384 -1.34 8.44 30.36
CA GLU A 384 -1.48 9.74 29.67
C GLU A 384 -0.98 9.71 28.19
N ASP A 385 -0.10 8.78 27.86
CA ASP A 385 0.57 8.67 26.55
C ASP A 385 -0.02 7.54 25.66
N ALA A 386 -0.63 6.50 26.26
CA ALA A 386 -1.20 5.36 25.55
C ALA A 386 -2.65 5.63 25.14
N ARG A 387 -2.84 5.97 23.85
CA ARG A 387 -4.18 6.18 23.28
C ARG A 387 -4.30 5.67 21.86
N ASN A 388 -5.43 5.02 21.59
CA ASN A 388 -5.85 4.65 20.25
C ASN A 388 -6.40 5.88 19.53
N ARG A 389 -6.06 6.05 18.25
CA ARG A 389 -6.59 7.11 17.40
C ARG A 389 -7.23 6.47 16.19
N VAL A 390 -8.52 6.72 16.01
CA VAL A 390 -9.24 6.20 14.85
C VAL A 390 -10.01 7.33 14.20
N THR A 391 -9.73 7.59 12.92
CA THR A 391 -10.46 8.56 12.10
C THR A 391 -11.14 7.85 10.94
N ILE A 392 -12.45 8.00 10.81
CA ILE A 392 -13.22 7.49 9.66
C ILE A 392 -14.04 8.63 9.08
N ARG A 393 -13.76 9.03 7.82
CA ARG A 393 -14.47 10.16 7.22
C ARG A 393 -14.60 10.13 5.71
N SER A 394 -15.73 10.63 5.19
CA SER A 394 -15.86 10.89 3.75
C SER A 394 -14.94 12.02 3.29
N ASN A 395 -14.48 11.95 2.04
CA ASN A 395 -13.73 13.02 1.41
C ASN A 395 -14.11 13.16 -0.09
N GLY A 396 -13.20 13.67 -0.92
CA GLY A 396 -13.42 13.84 -2.35
C GLY A 396 -13.69 12.55 -3.13
N ASP A 397 -13.28 11.40 -2.61
CA ASP A 397 -13.32 10.12 -3.31
C ASP A 397 -14.60 9.35 -3.02
N GLY A 398 -15.22 9.59 -1.87
CA GLY A 398 -16.48 8.95 -1.50
C GLY A 398 -16.72 8.92 0.01
N SER A 399 -17.58 7.99 0.40
CA SER A 399 -17.91 7.67 1.79
C SER A 399 -17.40 6.27 2.15
N PRO A 400 -16.70 6.11 3.30
CA PRO A 400 -16.22 4.80 3.71
C PRO A 400 -17.36 3.82 3.99
N ASP A 401 -17.15 2.56 3.62
CA ASP A 401 -17.94 1.39 4.05
C ASP A 401 -17.05 0.49 4.90
N VAL A 402 -17.29 0.47 6.21
CA VAL A 402 -16.42 -0.17 7.20
C VAL A 402 -17.18 -1.23 7.97
N SER A 403 -16.69 -2.46 7.94
CA SER A 403 -17.14 -3.55 8.80
C SER A 403 -16.03 -3.91 9.78
N ALA A 404 -16.31 -3.81 11.08
CA ALA A 404 -15.35 -4.14 12.12
C ALA A 404 -15.95 -5.12 13.13
N VAL A 405 -15.14 -6.08 13.59
CA VAL A 405 -15.52 -7.08 14.59
C VAL A 405 -14.44 -7.14 15.68
N GLY A 406 -14.85 -6.93 16.93
CA GLY A 406 -13.96 -7.07 18.07
C GLY A 406 -13.60 -8.53 18.33
N GLY A 407 -12.35 -8.76 18.73
CA GLY A 407 -11.84 -10.08 19.02
C GLY A 407 -12.61 -10.77 20.14
N ALA A 408 -12.75 -12.09 20.05
CA ALA A 408 -13.35 -12.88 21.12
C ALA A 408 -12.46 -12.89 22.38
N PRO A 409 -13.03 -13.16 23.57
CA PRO A 409 -12.25 -13.41 24.78
C PRO A 409 -11.20 -14.51 24.65
N GLU A 410 -10.18 -14.44 25.49
CA GLU A 410 -9.25 -15.57 25.70
C GLU A 410 -9.95 -16.67 26.50
N PRO A 411 -9.94 -17.94 26.06
CA PRO A 411 -10.50 -19.04 26.82
C PRO A 411 -9.61 -19.39 28.02
N GLY A 412 -10.18 -19.36 29.23
CA GLY A 412 -9.49 -19.77 30.45
C GLY A 412 -9.34 -21.28 30.59
N GLN A 413 -8.43 -21.70 31.48
CA GLN A 413 -8.10 -23.11 31.71
C GLN A 413 -9.23 -23.91 32.37
N ASP A 414 -10.14 -23.24 33.07
CA ASP A 414 -11.30 -23.82 33.75
C ASP A 414 -12.58 -23.79 32.88
N GLY A 415 -12.50 -23.23 31.67
CA GLY A 415 -13.61 -23.10 30.73
C GLY A 415 -14.43 -21.82 30.89
N GLU A 416 -14.08 -20.95 31.83
CA GLU A 416 -14.55 -19.55 31.87
C GLU A 416 -13.59 -18.66 31.07
N ASP A 417 -14.05 -17.49 30.63
CA ASP A 417 -13.21 -16.58 29.84
C ASP A 417 -12.17 -15.88 30.73
N ALA A 418 -10.91 -15.84 30.30
CA ALA A 418 -9.80 -15.18 30.98
C ALA A 418 -9.68 -13.68 30.65
N SER A 419 -10.39 -13.22 29.61
CA SER A 419 -10.45 -11.79 29.26
C SER A 419 -11.85 -11.40 28.77
N LYS A 420 -12.05 -10.13 28.45
CA LYS A 420 -13.18 -9.67 27.64
C LYS A 420 -12.80 -9.75 26.16
N GLY A 421 -13.79 -9.63 25.30
CA GLY A 421 -13.58 -9.34 23.89
C GLY A 421 -13.26 -7.87 23.65
N GLY A 422 -12.57 -7.60 22.54
CA GLY A 422 -12.15 -6.25 22.17
C GLY A 422 -13.28 -5.40 21.59
N ALA A 423 -13.03 -4.11 21.42
CA ALA A 423 -13.94 -3.25 20.69
C ALA A 423 -13.99 -3.60 19.20
N ALA A 424 -15.12 -3.36 18.52
CA ALA A 424 -15.10 -3.40 17.06
C ALA A 424 -14.22 -2.26 16.52
N ILE A 425 -14.44 -1.05 17.01
CA ILE A 425 -13.62 0.13 16.71
C ILE A 425 -13.24 0.81 18.04
N GLY A 426 -11.95 0.87 18.35
CA GLY A 426 -11.45 1.50 19.57
C GLY A 426 -10.38 0.67 20.27
N SER A 427 -10.57 0.34 21.54
CA SER A 427 -9.56 -0.33 22.36
C SER A 427 -9.68 -1.84 22.38
N GLY A 428 -8.54 -2.53 22.48
CA GLY A 428 -8.50 -3.94 22.84
C GLY A 428 -8.75 -4.13 24.34
N ALA A 429 -9.12 -5.35 24.72
CA ALA A 429 -9.37 -5.73 26.10
C ALA A 429 -8.07 -5.98 26.87
N LEU A 430 -8.08 -5.73 28.18
CA LEU A 430 -7.00 -6.19 29.08
C LEU A 430 -7.09 -7.70 29.32
N VAL A 431 -5.94 -8.33 29.59
CA VAL A 431 -5.84 -9.75 29.91
C VAL A 431 -5.54 -9.90 31.41
N ASP A 432 -6.39 -10.64 32.14
CA ASP A 432 -6.31 -10.79 33.62
C ASP A 432 -6.05 -9.47 34.40
N PRO A 433 -6.84 -8.40 34.19
CA PRO A 433 -6.60 -7.10 34.82
C PRO A 433 -6.80 -7.11 36.34
N ASP A 434 -5.98 -6.32 37.05
CA ASP A 434 -6.28 -5.91 38.44
C ASP A 434 -7.60 -5.12 38.51
N GLU A 435 -8.30 -5.12 39.66
CA GLU A 435 -9.63 -4.49 39.82
C GLU A 435 -9.70 -3.01 39.40
N ASP A 436 -8.57 -2.29 39.46
CA ASP A 436 -8.46 -0.86 39.15
C ASP A 436 -7.84 -0.57 37.77
N ALA A 437 -7.48 -1.59 36.98
CA ALA A 437 -6.87 -1.41 35.67
C ALA A 437 -7.91 -0.99 34.62
N ALA A 438 -7.51 -0.08 33.75
CA ALA A 438 -8.33 0.43 32.65
C ALA A 438 -7.59 0.25 31.32
N GLU A 439 -8.36 -0.04 30.28
CA GLU A 439 -7.87 -0.08 28.91
C GLU A 439 -7.40 1.33 28.49
N ALA A 440 -6.47 1.40 27.55
CA ALA A 440 -6.12 2.67 26.92
C ALA A 440 -7.35 3.36 26.32
N ASP A 441 -7.42 4.68 26.44
CA ASP A 441 -8.49 5.46 25.85
C ASP A 441 -8.42 5.44 24.31
N ALA A 442 -9.57 5.69 23.68
CA ALA A 442 -9.67 5.79 22.23
C ALA A 442 -10.21 7.18 21.82
N ASP A 443 -9.38 7.94 21.10
CA ASP A 443 -9.78 9.17 20.42
C ASP A 443 -10.40 8.79 19.06
N ILE A 444 -11.71 8.51 19.04
CA ILE A 444 -12.44 8.09 17.83
C ILE A 444 -13.14 9.29 17.20
N THR A 445 -12.86 9.55 15.92
CA THR A 445 -13.46 10.60 15.12
C THR A 445 -14.19 10.00 13.92
N ILE A 446 -15.50 10.19 13.85
CA ILE A 446 -16.34 9.77 12.71
C ILE A 446 -17.04 11.00 12.13
N GLU A 447 -16.74 11.33 10.88
CA GLU A 447 -17.20 12.56 10.25
C GLU A 447 -17.72 12.35 8.83
N GLY A 448 -18.65 13.21 8.41
CA GLY A 448 -19.16 13.18 7.04
C GLY A 448 -20.19 12.08 6.80
N LYS A 449 -20.19 11.54 5.58
CA LYS A 449 -21.05 10.40 5.20
C LYS A 449 -20.28 9.10 5.40
N VAL A 450 -20.81 8.18 6.20
CA VAL A 450 -20.16 6.89 6.49
C VAL A 450 -21.19 5.76 6.55
N THR A 451 -20.77 4.55 6.16
CA THR A 451 -21.48 3.30 6.46
C THR A 451 -20.58 2.46 7.35
N ILE A 452 -21.05 2.13 8.55
CA ILE A 452 -20.27 1.38 9.54
C ILE A 452 -21.13 0.24 10.09
N SER A 453 -20.58 -0.97 10.09
CA SER A 453 -21.10 -2.14 10.78
C SER A 453 -20.08 -2.55 11.86
N ALA A 454 -20.42 -2.34 13.12
CA ALA A 454 -19.54 -2.59 14.25
C ALA A 454 -20.12 -3.68 15.16
N VAL A 455 -19.41 -4.80 15.30
CA VAL A 455 -19.78 -5.91 16.18
C VAL A 455 -18.79 -5.99 17.35
N ALA A 456 -19.27 -5.75 18.57
CA ALA A 456 -18.46 -5.86 19.77
C ALA A 456 -17.97 -7.30 20.00
N GLY A 457 -16.76 -7.44 20.57
CA GLY A 457 -16.37 -8.67 21.27
C GLY A 457 -17.22 -8.91 22.52
N LYS A 458 -17.20 -10.13 23.07
CA LYS A 458 -18.05 -10.47 24.23
C LYS A 458 -17.65 -9.60 25.42
N ASP A 459 -18.61 -8.96 26.07
CA ASP A 459 -18.36 -8.01 27.18
C ASP A 459 -17.53 -6.77 26.80
N GLY A 460 -17.26 -6.55 25.50
CA GLY A 460 -16.67 -5.35 24.94
C GLY A 460 -17.73 -4.36 24.41
N VAL A 461 -17.27 -3.37 23.64
CA VAL A 461 -18.12 -2.33 23.01
C VAL A 461 -18.04 -2.38 21.48
N ALA A 462 -19.06 -1.87 20.80
CA ALA A 462 -19.04 -1.76 19.35
C ALA A 462 -18.08 -0.64 18.92
N ILE A 463 -18.25 0.58 19.43
CA ILE A 463 -17.35 1.70 19.13
C ILE A 463 -17.06 2.48 20.42
N GLY A 464 -15.83 2.39 20.93
CA GLY A 464 -15.43 3.05 22.17
C GLY A 464 -14.26 2.36 22.87
N ALA A 465 -14.14 2.65 24.17
CA ALA A 465 -13.10 2.11 25.05
C ALA A 465 -13.65 1.99 26.49
N ASN A 466 -12.99 1.21 27.34
CA ASN A 466 -13.29 1.15 28.77
C ASN A 466 -14.75 0.78 29.10
N GLY A 467 -15.37 -0.05 28.25
CA GLY A 467 -16.77 -0.48 28.42
C GLY A 467 -17.82 0.59 28.09
N GLU A 468 -17.41 1.75 27.59
CA GLU A 468 -18.30 2.87 27.27
C GLU A 468 -18.43 3.07 25.76
N GLU A 469 -19.66 3.11 25.26
CA GLU A 469 -19.95 3.39 23.85
C GLU A 469 -19.85 4.88 23.55
N GLN A 470 -19.10 5.23 22.50
CA GLN A 470 -18.99 6.61 22.04
C GLN A 470 -20.16 6.96 21.11
N ALA A 471 -20.91 8.02 21.45
CA ALA A 471 -21.95 8.58 20.60
C ALA A 471 -21.38 9.58 19.58
N PHE A 472 -22.01 9.67 18.41
CA PHE A 472 -21.63 10.60 17.35
C PHE A 472 -22.82 11.46 16.93
N ASP A 473 -22.60 12.78 16.92
CA ASP A 473 -23.57 13.77 16.47
C ASP A 473 -23.08 14.46 15.19
N GLY A 474 -24.01 14.96 14.37
CA GLY A 474 -23.66 15.80 13.22
C GLY A 474 -23.17 15.05 11.97
N LEU A 475 -23.39 13.74 11.89
CA LEU A 475 -23.16 12.95 10.66
C LEU A 475 -24.02 13.47 9.49
N LEU A 476 -23.52 13.30 8.26
CA LEU A 476 -24.26 13.73 7.07
C LEU A 476 -25.49 12.84 6.79
N PRO A 477 -26.52 13.34 6.08
CA PRO A 477 -27.65 12.53 5.65
C PRO A 477 -27.24 11.27 4.87
N GLY A 478 -27.88 10.15 5.18
CA GLY A 478 -27.56 8.85 4.60
C GLY A 478 -26.37 8.13 5.23
N SER A 479 -25.81 8.66 6.34
CA SER A 479 -24.90 7.91 7.20
C SER A 479 -25.63 6.84 8.00
N SER A 480 -24.96 5.73 8.23
CA SER A 480 -25.48 4.63 9.03
C SER A 480 -24.36 3.98 9.83
N ILE A 481 -24.55 3.90 11.14
CA ILE A 481 -23.76 3.09 12.07
C ILE A 481 -24.70 2.00 12.61
N ASP A 482 -24.47 0.74 12.23
CA ASP A 482 -25.13 -0.43 12.83
C ASP A 482 -24.21 -1.00 13.90
N ARG A 483 -24.66 -0.96 15.16
CA ARG A 483 -23.91 -1.49 16.30
C ARG A 483 -24.57 -2.76 16.79
N ARG A 484 -23.77 -3.81 16.93
CA ARG A 484 -24.22 -5.10 17.45
C ARG A 484 -23.36 -5.56 18.61
N ASN A 485 -23.99 -6.17 19.60
CA ASN A 485 -23.26 -7.02 20.53
C ASN A 485 -22.97 -8.40 19.89
N THR A 486 -22.23 -9.25 20.59
CA THR A 486 -21.89 -10.61 20.13
C THR A 486 -23.09 -11.52 19.83
N ASP A 487 -24.23 -11.28 20.48
CA ASP A 487 -25.48 -12.04 20.22
C ASP A 487 -26.24 -11.53 18.96
N GLY A 488 -25.73 -10.49 18.30
CA GLY A 488 -26.37 -9.85 17.14
C GLY A 488 -27.51 -8.89 17.51
N LYS A 489 -27.64 -8.52 18.79
CA LYS A 489 -28.63 -7.55 19.25
C LYS A 489 -28.20 -6.12 18.87
N ASP A 490 -29.13 -5.35 18.33
CA ASP A 490 -28.96 -3.92 18.04
C ASP A 490 -28.73 -3.14 19.35
N ILE A 491 -27.60 -2.43 19.40
CA ILE A 491 -27.18 -1.55 20.50
C ILE A 491 -26.86 -0.12 19.99
N SER A 492 -27.41 0.27 18.84
CA SER A 492 -27.22 1.60 18.27
C SER A 492 -27.62 2.73 19.24
N LEU A 493 -26.86 3.81 19.20
CA LEU A 493 -27.07 5.02 19.97
C LEU A 493 -27.84 6.09 19.15
N PRO A 494 -28.43 7.10 19.82
CA PRO A 494 -28.91 8.29 19.11
C PRO A 494 -27.81 8.92 18.25
N GLY A 495 -28.13 9.31 17.02
CA GLY A 495 -27.17 9.90 16.08
C GLY A 495 -26.55 8.90 15.09
N ASP A 496 -26.54 7.60 15.41
CA ASP A 496 -25.97 6.54 14.56
C ASP A 496 -26.65 6.43 13.18
N LYS A 497 -27.94 6.74 13.10
CA LYS A 497 -28.73 6.68 11.86
C LYS A 497 -29.22 8.08 11.53
N THR A 498 -28.74 8.65 10.44
CA THR A 498 -29.31 9.89 9.92
C THR A 498 -30.48 9.57 9.01
N ALA A 499 -31.49 10.43 8.97
CA ALA A 499 -32.66 10.20 8.12
C ALA A 499 -32.19 10.00 6.67
N GLY A 500 -32.50 8.84 6.09
CA GLY A 500 -32.35 8.62 4.66
C GLY A 500 -33.16 9.66 3.89
N GLU A 501 -32.71 10.03 2.69
CA GLU A 501 -33.36 11.01 1.84
C GLU A 501 -34.87 10.73 1.76
N THR A 502 -35.67 11.51 2.49
CA THR A 502 -37.11 11.54 2.30
C THR A 502 -37.34 12.55 1.18
N PRO A 503 -38.07 12.22 0.10
CA PRO A 503 -38.37 13.19 -0.95
C PRO A 503 -39.13 14.34 -0.29
N ALA A 504 -38.50 15.52 -0.23
CA ALA A 504 -39.13 16.67 0.37
C ALA A 504 -40.35 17.06 -0.46
N VAL A 505 -41.53 16.76 0.10
CA VAL A 505 -42.81 17.32 -0.33
C VAL A 505 -42.69 18.84 -0.28
N GLU A 506 -43.15 19.50 -1.34
CA GLU A 506 -43.21 20.95 -1.48
C GLU A 506 -43.68 21.63 -0.18
N SER A 507 -42.81 22.41 0.45
CA SER A 507 -43.22 23.43 1.40
C SER A 507 -42.36 24.67 1.24
N VAL A 508 -43.04 25.70 0.78
CA VAL A 508 -42.61 27.06 0.47
C VAL A 508 -41.87 27.73 1.65
N ASN A 509 -40.66 28.24 1.35
CA ASN A 509 -39.87 29.26 2.04
C ASN A 509 -39.57 29.10 3.55
N SER A 510 -38.36 28.66 3.87
CA SER A 510 -37.21 29.54 4.24
C SER A 510 -36.01 28.67 4.66
N GLY A 511 -35.43 27.94 3.69
CA GLY A 511 -34.25 27.10 3.89
C GLY A 511 -32.99 27.95 4.00
N ARG A 512 -32.38 27.94 5.18
CA ARG A 512 -31.23 28.76 5.52
C ARG A 512 -29.95 27.93 5.52
N LEU A 513 -29.46 27.60 4.32
CA LEU A 513 -28.05 27.26 4.11
C LEU A 513 -27.29 28.58 3.98
N ASP A 514 -27.23 29.36 5.07
CA ASP A 514 -26.67 30.70 5.05
C ASP A 514 -25.15 30.64 4.81
N ALA A 515 -24.77 31.05 3.60
CA ALA A 515 -23.43 31.33 3.10
C ALA A 515 -22.47 30.13 3.05
N LEU A 516 -22.50 29.39 1.94
CA LEU A 516 -21.30 28.69 1.48
C LEU A 516 -20.22 29.75 1.18
N THR A 517 -19.39 30.06 2.18
CA THR A 517 -18.29 31.02 2.04
C THR A 517 -17.43 30.63 0.85
N GLY A 518 -17.29 31.56 -0.09
CA GLY A 518 -16.55 31.34 -1.32
C GLY A 518 -17.40 31.01 -2.55
N LEU A 519 -18.74 30.97 -2.46
CA LEU A 519 -19.63 30.89 -3.63
C LEU A 519 -20.50 32.15 -3.77
N THR A 520 -20.42 32.83 -4.90
CA THR A 520 -21.27 33.99 -5.23
C THR A 520 -21.75 33.94 -6.67
N VAL A 521 -22.86 34.62 -6.98
CA VAL A 521 -23.34 34.80 -8.35
C VAL A 521 -23.46 36.28 -8.65
N THR A 522 -22.96 36.74 -9.79
CA THR A 522 -22.99 38.14 -10.21
C THR A 522 -23.57 38.35 -11.61
N ASP A 523 -24.03 39.56 -11.90
CA ASP A 523 -24.39 40.00 -13.24
C ASP A 523 -23.15 40.43 -14.05
N ALA A 524 -23.36 40.88 -15.30
CA ALA A 524 -22.28 41.33 -16.20
C ALA A 524 -21.53 42.58 -15.69
N ALA A 525 -22.12 43.34 -14.76
CA ALA A 525 -21.48 44.48 -14.12
C ALA A 525 -20.75 44.10 -12.81
N GLY A 526 -20.72 42.81 -12.46
CA GLY A 526 -20.11 42.30 -11.23
C GLY A 526 -20.95 42.52 -9.98
N LYS A 527 -22.23 42.89 -10.12
CA LYS A 527 -23.13 43.07 -8.98
C LYS A 527 -23.76 41.73 -8.58
N ALA A 528 -23.86 41.48 -7.27
CA ALA A 528 -24.44 40.24 -6.74
C ALA A 528 -25.89 40.03 -7.22
N VAL A 529 -26.18 38.79 -7.63
CA VAL A 529 -27.47 38.29 -8.10
C VAL A 529 -27.97 37.22 -7.15
N ALA A 530 -29.26 37.23 -6.85
CA ALA A 530 -29.88 36.19 -6.04
C ALA A 530 -29.90 34.87 -6.81
N TYR A 531 -29.58 33.78 -6.12
CA TYR A 531 -29.60 32.44 -6.68
C TYR A 531 -30.21 31.46 -5.68
N THR A 532 -30.62 30.31 -6.19
CA THR A 532 -31.02 29.15 -5.39
C THR A 532 -29.97 28.05 -5.58
N LEU A 533 -29.70 27.33 -4.50
CA LEU A 533 -28.83 26.15 -4.52
C LEU A 533 -29.66 24.96 -4.07
N THR A 534 -29.68 23.92 -4.88
CA THR A 534 -30.41 22.68 -4.61
C THR A 534 -29.50 21.49 -4.79
N TRP A 535 -29.78 20.42 -4.05
CA TRP A 535 -28.99 19.21 -4.04
C TRP A 535 -29.90 18.02 -4.31
N GLN A 536 -29.55 17.18 -5.28
CA GLN A 536 -30.32 15.98 -5.60
C GLN A 536 -29.44 14.95 -6.29
N ASP A 537 -29.42 13.70 -5.80
CA ASP A 537 -28.75 12.56 -6.45
C ASP A 537 -27.27 12.84 -6.82
N GLY A 538 -26.51 13.43 -5.88
CA GLY A 538 -25.12 13.84 -6.12
C GLY A 538 -24.96 15.05 -7.05
N THR A 539 -26.05 15.68 -7.48
CA THR A 539 -26.03 16.84 -8.36
C THR A 539 -26.34 18.13 -7.59
N VAL A 540 -25.41 19.09 -7.65
CA VAL A 540 -25.59 20.43 -7.10
C VAL A 540 -26.06 21.36 -8.20
N THR A 541 -27.27 21.91 -8.08
CA THR A 541 -27.82 22.87 -9.03
C THR A 541 -27.83 24.27 -8.44
N VAL A 542 -27.05 25.16 -9.04
CA VAL A 542 -27.08 26.61 -8.79
C VAL A 542 -27.93 27.26 -9.86
N LYS A 543 -29.03 27.91 -9.48
CA LYS A 543 -29.97 28.55 -10.41
C LYS A 543 -30.12 30.03 -10.12
N ALA A 544 -29.86 30.86 -11.13
CA ALA A 544 -30.05 32.31 -11.10
C ALA A 544 -31.15 32.73 -12.09
N ASP A 545 -32.07 33.58 -11.65
CA ASP A 545 -33.18 34.08 -12.47
C ASP A 545 -32.76 35.31 -13.29
N ALA A 546 -31.81 35.10 -14.20
CA ALA A 546 -31.28 36.14 -15.09
C ALA A 546 -30.93 35.53 -16.46
N ALA A 547 -30.90 36.34 -17.53
CA ALA A 547 -30.43 35.89 -18.84
C ALA A 547 -28.90 35.67 -18.86
N PHE A 548 -28.16 36.56 -18.20
CA PHE A 548 -26.72 36.43 -17.93
C PHE A 548 -26.47 36.25 -16.43
N ALA A 549 -25.62 35.30 -16.05
CA ALA A 549 -25.07 35.22 -14.71
C ALA A 549 -23.65 34.62 -14.71
N SER A 550 -22.86 35.00 -13.70
CA SER A 550 -21.51 34.52 -13.45
C SER A 550 -21.43 33.91 -12.06
N LEU A 551 -21.21 32.60 -11.99
CA LEU A 551 -20.94 31.86 -10.76
C LEU A 551 -19.45 31.93 -10.44
N GLN A 552 -19.11 32.43 -9.25
CA GLN A 552 -17.75 32.53 -8.74
C GLN A 552 -17.59 31.61 -7.54
N MET A 553 -16.56 30.78 -7.56
CA MET A 553 -16.30 29.77 -6.53
C MET A 553 -14.83 29.70 -6.13
N THR A 554 -14.55 29.50 -4.85
CA THR A 554 -13.21 29.16 -4.35
C THR A 554 -12.95 27.66 -4.38
N TYR A 555 -11.68 27.26 -4.43
CA TYR A 555 -11.26 25.87 -4.26
C TYR A 555 -11.87 25.24 -2.99
N ASP A 556 -11.81 25.94 -1.84
CA ASP A 556 -12.35 25.43 -0.58
C ASP A 556 -13.86 25.19 -0.63
N ALA A 557 -14.61 26.05 -1.32
CA ALA A 557 -16.05 25.86 -1.52
C ALA A 557 -16.32 24.63 -2.40
N LEU A 558 -15.51 24.43 -3.44
CA LEU A 558 -15.62 23.28 -4.34
C LEU A 558 -15.27 21.96 -3.62
N CYS A 559 -14.21 21.94 -2.83
CA CYS A 559 -13.83 20.79 -1.99
C CYS A 559 -14.92 20.48 -0.95
N ARG A 560 -15.52 21.50 -0.34
CA ARG A 560 -16.68 21.30 0.56
C ARG A 560 -17.85 20.68 -0.18
N LEU A 561 -18.24 21.19 -1.35
CA LEU A 561 -19.31 20.57 -2.13
C LEU A 561 -18.95 19.13 -2.51
N ARG A 562 -17.71 18.86 -2.92
CA ARG A 562 -17.28 17.50 -3.22
C ARG A 562 -17.37 16.58 -1.99
N SER A 563 -16.88 17.01 -0.83
CA SER A 563 -16.95 16.23 0.41
C SER A 563 -18.38 16.00 0.91
N HIS A 564 -19.36 16.79 0.44
CA HIS A 564 -20.78 16.59 0.69
C HIS A 564 -21.45 15.69 -0.38
N GLY A 565 -20.67 15.04 -1.25
CA GLY A 565 -21.14 14.05 -2.22
C GLY A 565 -21.46 14.62 -3.61
N MET A 566 -20.98 15.81 -3.96
CA MET A 566 -21.24 16.40 -5.27
C MET A 566 -20.48 15.61 -6.34
N GLN A 567 -21.20 14.92 -7.21
CA GLN A 567 -20.70 14.27 -8.41
C GLN A 567 -20.75 15.20 -9.62
N THR A 568 -21.81 15.99 -9.73
CA THR A 568 -22.03 16.91 -10.85
C THR A 568 -22.47 18.27 -10.32
N MET A 569 -21.99 19.34 -10.94
CA MET A 569 -22.53 20.69 -10.73
C MET A 569 -23.26 21.17 -11.97
N LEU A 570 -24.48 21.69 -11.79
CA LEU A 570 -25.24 22.41 -12.81
C LEU A 570 -25.28 23.89 -12.47
N PHE A 571 -25.00 24.72 -13.46
CA PHE A 571 -25.28 26.15 -13.39
C PHE A 571 -26.35 26.53 -14.39
N CYS A 572 -27.46 27.08 -13.88
CA CYS A 572 -28.67 27.38 -14.64
C CYS A 572 -28.99 28.87 -14.61
N THR A 573 -29.17 29.46 -15.78
CA THR A 573 -29.79 30.77 -16.00
C THR A 573 -31.17 30.60 -16.64
N GLN A 574 -31.88 31.68 -16.95
CA GLN A 574 -33.16 31.60 -17.67
C GLN A 574 -33.03 30.94 -19.05
N GLU A 575 -31.87 31.14 -19.70
CA GLU A 575 -31.67 30.81 -21.10
C GLU A 575 -30.67 29.67 -21.33
N ARG A 576 -29.93 29.25 -20.28
CA ARG A 576 -28.87 28.24 -20.41
C ARG A 576 -28.70 27.40 -19.16
N THR A 577 -28.54 26.11 -19.35
CA THR A 577 -28.03 25.17 -18.36
C THR A 577 -26.78 24.51 -18.93
N ALA A 578 -25.74 24.41 -18.12
CA ALA A 578 -24.57 23.61 -18.42
C ALA A 578 -24.14 22.86 -17.16
N SER A 579 -23.44 21.75 -17.36
CA SER A 579 -23.02 20.86 -16.28
C SER A 579 -21.51 20.61 -16.33
N VAL A 580 -20.93 20.24 -15.19
CA VAL A 580 -19.53 19.80 -15.11
C VAL A 580 -19.40 18.70 -14.06
N SER A 581 -18.57 17.69 -14.34
CA SER A 581 -18.22 16.67 -13.33
C SER A 581 -17.37 17.31 -12.24
N ALA A 582 -17.65 16.97 -10.98
CA ALA A 582 -16.89 17.46 -9.85
C ALA A 582 -15.42 16.99 -9.91
N VAL A 583 -15.18 15.76 -10.39
CA VAL A 583 -13.83 15.20 -10.57
C VAL A 583 -13.07 15.95 -11.66
N GLU A 584 -13.70 16.17 -12.82
CA GLU A 584 -13.09 16.90 -13.94
C GLU A 584 -12.75 18.36 -13.55
N LEU A 585 -13.65 19.02 -12.81
CA LEU A 585 -13.46 20.39 -12.35
C LEU A 585 -12.37 20.50 -11.26
N LEU A 586 -12.33 19.58 -10.29
CA LEU A 586 -11.29 19.56 -9.27
C LEU A 586 -9.93 19.21 -9.86
N GLY A 587 -9.86 18.36 -10.88
CA GLY A 587 -8.62 17.99 -11.56
C GLY A 587 -7.89 19.16 -12.22
N VAL A 588 -8.57 20.28 -12.49
CA VAL A 588 -7.96 21.52 -13.01
C VAL A 588 -7.80 22.62 -11.96
N CYS A 589 -8.17 22.37 -10.70
CA CYS A 589 -8.07 23.35 -9.62
C CYS A 589 -6.99 22.96 -8.59
N THR A 590 -6.32 23.95 -8.01
CA THR A 590 -5.40 23.78 -6.85
C THR A 590 -5.76 24.73 -5.71
N GLN A 591 -5.19 24.53 -4.52
CA GLN A 591 -5.45 25.40 -3.36
C GLN A 591 -5.20 26.89 -3.68
N GLY A 592 -6.15 27.75 -3.31
CA GLY A 592 -6.12 29.19 -3.62
C GLY A 592 -6.71 29.58 -4.99
N THR A 593 -7.15 28.60 -5.79
CA THR A 593 -7.75 28.85 -7.11
C THR A 593 -9.14 29.48 -7.01
N THR A 594 -9.45 30.35 -7.98
CA THR A 594 -10.79 30.90 -8.22
C THR A 594 -11.37 30.38 -9.53
N VAL A 595 -12.60 29.87 -9.44
CA VAL A 595 -13.40 29.37 -10.57
C VAL A 595 -14.43 30.43 -10.93
N VAL A 596 -14.54 30.77 -12.20
CA VAL A 596 -15.54 31.68 -12.75
C VAL A 596 -16.26 31.00 -13.90
N TRP A 597 -17.57 30.77 -13.74
CA TRP A 597 -18.42 30.13 -14.73
C TRP A 597 -19.53 31.08 -15.17
N ASN A 598 -19.50 31.48 -16.44
CA ASN A 598 -20.48 32.37 -17.04
C ASN A 598 -21.48 31.60 -17.91
N ASN A 599 -22.74 31.99 -17.82
CA ASN A 599 -23.79 31.64 -18.77
C ASN A 599 -24.41 32.93 -19.32
N ASP A 600 -24.39 33.12 -20.64
CA ASP A 600 -24.87 34.33 -21.33
C ASP A 600 -26.05 34.10 -22.29
N GLY A 601 -26.73 32.97 -22.14
CA GLY A 601 -27.86 32.54 -22.97
C GLY A 601 -27.44 31.90 -24.31
N ALA A 602 -26.34 32.36 -24.91
CA ALA A 602 -25.80 31.78 -26.14
C ALA A 602 -24.73 30.69 -25.87
N SER A 603 -23.96 30.86 -24.80
CA SER A 603 -22.79 30.04 -24.48
C SER A 603 -22.56 29.90 -22.98
N SER A 604 -21.74 28.92 -22.62
CA SER A 604 -21.24 28.72 -21.27
C SER A 604 -19.72 28.76 -21.32
N ALA A 605 -19.09 29.52 -20.43
CA ALA A 605 -17.65 29.65 -20.37
C ALA A 605 -17.14 29.42 -18.95
N LEU A 606 -16.19 28.52 -18.79
CA LEU A 606 -15.57 28.17 -17.51
C LEU A 606 -14.11 28.62 -17.50
N ARG A 607 -13.74 29.44 -16.51
CA ARG A 607 -12.36 29.88 -16.29
C ARG A 607 -11.87 29.51 -14.91
N VAL A 608 -10.63 29.05 -14.84
CA VAL A 608 -9.94 28.67 -13.60
C VAL A 608 -8.65 29.49 -13.53
N ASN A 609 -8.54 30.39 -12.53
CA ASN A 609 -7.48 31.40 -12.45
C ASN A 609 -7.25 32.19 -13.76
N GLY A 610 -8.30 32.36 -14.57
CA GLY A 610 -8.26 33.07 -15.85
C GLY A 610 -7.95 32.20 -17.08
N ALA A 611 -7.49 30.96 -16.91
CA ALA A 611 -7.34 30.00 -18.00
C ALA A 611 -8.70 29.44 -18.44
N ASP A 612 -8.89 29.20 -19.74
CA ASP A 612 -10.15 28.68 -20.29
C ASP A 612 -10.21 27.15 -20.19
N HIS A 613 -11.27 26.64 -19.56
CA HIS A 613 -11.57 25.22 -19.38
C HIS A 613 -13.00 24.89 -19.83
N SER A 614 -13.56 25.69 -20.74
CA SER A 614 -14.93 25.53 -21.21
C SER A 614 -15.21 24.16 -21.86
N THR A 615 -14.18 23.41 -22.26
CA THR A 615 -14.31 22.03 -22.77
C THR A 615 -14.78 21.02 -21.72
N LEU A 616 -14.71 21.35 -20.43
CA LEU A 616 -15.24 20.51 -19.35
C LEU A 616 -16.76 20.62 -19.21
N LEU A 617 -17.37 21.66 -19.78
CA LEU A 617 -18.81 21.89 -19.68
C LEU A 617 -19.59 21.03 -20.67
N LYS A 618 -20.67 20.40 -20.20
CA LYS A 618 -21.60 19.57 -20.99
C LYS A 618 -22.98 20.19 -21.05
#